data_AF-A0A127T2R8-F1
#
_entry.id   AF-A0A127T2R8-F1
#
_cell.length_a   1.000
_cell.length_b   1.000
_cell.length_c   1.000
_cell.angle_alpha   90.00
_cell.angle_beta   90.00
_cell.angle_gamma   90.00
#
_symmetry.space_group_name_H-M   'P 1'
#
loop_
_entity.id
_entity.type
_entity.pdbx_description
1 polymer ?
#
loop_
_entity_poly.entity_id
_entity_poly.type
_entity_poly.pdbx_seq_one_letter_code
_entity_poly.pdbx_strand_id
1 'polypeptide(L)' 'RDTTTPAAMVNVLHELLLGDTLSPTAQATLTQWLEDNEVGGPLLRAGIPDDWRIGGRTGAGG' A
#
# COMPACT_ATOMS: atom_id res chain seq x y z
N ARG A 1 11.36 -16.95 -9.52
CA ARG A 1 12.04 -15.89 -8.74
C ARG A 1 11.16 -14.67 -8.85
N ASP A 2 10.47 -14.33 -7.77
CA ASP A 2 9.45 -13.28 -7.78
C ASP A 2 10.00 -12.09 -7.00
N THR A 3 10.55 -11.11 -7.73
CA THR A 3 11.29 -9.98 -7.14
C THR A 3 10.91 -8.67 -7.78
N THR A 4 10.95 -7.61 -6.99
CA THR A 4 10.86 -6.21 -7.43
C THR A 4 12.03 -5.42 -6.85
N THR A 5 12.15 -4.14 -7.18
CA THR A 5 13.04 -3.19 -6.50
C THR A 5 12.21 -2.15 -5.75
N PRO A 6 12.76 -1.50 -4.71
CA PRO A 6 12.03 -0.45 -3.98
C PRO A 6 11.50 0.66 -4.90
N ALA A 7 12.36 1.17 -5.79
CA ALA A 7 11.98 2.23 -6.73
C ALA A 7 10.86 1.79 -7.69
N ALA A 8 10.92 0.55 -8.21
CA ALA A 8 9.88 0.03 -9.08
C ALA A 8 8.53 -0.10 -8.34
N MET A 9 8.53 -0.61 -7.10
CA MET A 9 7.32 -0.75 -6.31
C MET A 9 6.69 0.61 -5.95
N VAL A 10 7.50 1.60 -5.59
CA VAL A 10 7.01 2.97 -5.32
C VAL A 10 6.33 3.56 -6.56
N ASN A 11 6.96 3.45 -7.72
CA ASN A 11 6.39 3.96 -8.97
C ASN A 11 5.07 3.26 -9.32
N VAL A 12 4.99 1.94 -9.16
CA VAL A 12 3.75 1.18 -9.41
C VAL A 12 2.64 1.61 -8.44
N LEU A 13 2.92 1.73 -7.15
CA LEU A 13 1.93 2.19 -6.17
C LEU A 13 1.47 3.62 -6.45
N HIS A 14 2.38 4.51 -6.86
CA HIS A 14 2.03 5.87 -7.26
C HIS A 14 1.04 5.88 -8.43
N GLU A 15 1.32 5.14 -9.50
CA GLU A 15 0.45 5.09 -10.68
C GLU A 15 -0.93 4.48 -10.40
N LEU A 16 -0.99 3.47 -9.53
CA LEU A 16 -2.25 2.81 -9.17
C LEU A 16 -3.10 3.65 -8.23
N LEU A 17 -2.48 4.36 -7.28
CA LEU A 17 -3.19 5.05 -6.20
C LEU A 17 -3.41 6.55 -6.45
N LEU A 18 -2.56 7.18 -7.24
CA LEU A 18 -2.54 8.63 -7.45
C LEU A 18 -2.48 9.03 -8.93
N GLY A 19 -2.11 8.10 -9.81
CA GLY A 19 -2.10 8.31 -11.26
C GLY A 19 -3.44 7.96 -11.92
N ASP A 20 -3.42 7.91 -13.25
CA ASP A 20 -4.62 7.75 -14.09
C ASP A 20 -4.77 6.31 -14.64
N THR A 21 -3.99 5.36 -14.14
CA THR A 21 -3.99 3.98 -14.63
C THR A 21 -5.30 3.24 -14.29
N LEU A 22 -5.92 3.58 -13.16
CA LEU A 22 -7.19 3.00 -12.71
C LEU A 22 -8.33 4.00 -12.85
N SER A 23 -9.55 3.48 -13.02
CA SER A 23 -10.74 4.32 -12.85
C SER A 23 -10.82 4.83 -11.40
N PRO A 24 -11.46 6.00 -11.15
CA PRO A 24 -11.56 6.55 -9.80
C PRO A 24 -12.17 5.57 -8.79
N THR A 25 -13.17 4.79 -9.20
CA THR A 25 -13.79 3.76 -8.35
C THR A 25 -12.83 2.63 -8.02
N ALA A 26 -12.02 2.16 -8.97
CA ALA A 26 -11.06 1.09 -8.73
C ALA A 26 -9.90 1.57 -7.83
N GLN A 27 -9.45 2.81 -8.02
CA GLN A 27 -8.45 3.45 -7.16
C GLN A 27 -8.95 3.59 -5.71
N ALA A 28 -10.20 4.02 -5.52
CA ALA A 28 -10.83 4.10 -4.20
C ALA A 28 -10.92 2.72 -3.53
N THR A 29 -11.35 1.69 -4.27
CA THR A 29 -11.41 0.31 -3.76
C THR A 29 -10.03 -0.20 -3.34
N LEU A 30 -9.00 0.00 -4.17
CA LEU A 30 -7.64 -0.43 -3.84
C LEU A 30 -7.11 0.30 -2.60
N THR A 31 -7.35 1.61 -2.50
CA THR A 31 -6.97 2.41 -1.33
C THR A 31 -7.62 1.88 -0.07
N GLN A 32 -8.94 1.62 -0.11
CA GLN A 32 -9.67 1.07 1.03
C GLN A 32 -9.10 -0.28 1.48
N TRP A 33 -8.83 -1.20 0.54
CA TRP A 33 -8.23 -2.50 0.89
C TRP A 33 -6.85 -2.39 1.52
N LEU A 34 -6.04 -1.41 1.10
CA LEU A 34 -4.73 -1.17 1.69
C LEU A 34 -4.86 -0.59 3.11
N GLU A 35 -5.79 0.35 3.31
CA GLU A 35 -6.08 0.95 4.61
C GLU A 35 -6.60 -0.10 5.60
N ASP A 36 -7.53 -0.96 5.17
CA ASP A 36 -8.16 -2.02 5.97
C ASP A 36 -7.26 -3.24 6.21
N ASN A 37 -6.00 -3.24 5.76
CA ASN A 37 -5.12 -4.38 5.97
C ASN A 37 -4.82 -4.58 7.47
N GLU A 38 -5.29 -5.68 8.07
CA GLU A 38 -5.16 -5.93 9.52
C GLU A 38 -3.79 -6.47 9.95
N VAL A 39 -3.01 -7.08 9.04
CA VAL A 39 -1.78 -7.83 9.40
C VAL A 39 -0.50 -6.97 9.47
N GLY A 40 -0.64 -5.65 9.45
CA GLY A 40 0.49 -4.70 9.45
C GLY A 40 0.74 -3.97 10.76
N GLY A 41 -0.05 -4.25 11.82
CA GLY A 41 0.00 -3.52 13.09
C GLY A 41 1.40 -3.37 13.69
N PRO A 42 2.17 -4.46 13.88
CA PRO A 42 3.50 -4.40 14.50
C PRO A 42 4.61 -3.80 13.63
N LEU A 43 4.33 -3.38 12.39
CA LEU A 43 5.34 -2.88 11.45
C LEU A 43 5.30 -1.35 11.40
N LEU A 44 5.17 -0.74 10.22
CA LEU A 44 5.16 0.72 10.08
C LEU A 44 4.06 1.39 10.92
N ARG A 45 2.89 0.75 11.05
CA ARG A 45 1.77 1.27 11.84
C ARG A 45 2.10 1.50 13.32
N ALA A 46 3.05 0.75 13.89
CA ALA A 46 3.41 0.89 15.30
C ALA A 46 4.17 2.21 15.62
N GLY A 47 4.67 2.91 14.61
CA GLY A 47 5.50 4.11 14.79
C GLY A 47 4.99 5.37 14.10
N ILE A 48 3.76 5.35 13.57
CA ILE A 48 3.17 6.47 12.83
C ILE A 48 2.06 7.11 13.70
N PRO A 49 1.89 8.46 13.66
CA PRO A 49 0.82 9.12 14.40
C PRO A 49 -0.58 8.62 14.04
N ASP A 50 -1.47 8.55 15.04
CA ASP A 50 -2.83 8.02 14.88
C ASP A 50 -3.74 8.89 13.99
N ASP A 51 -3.38 10.16 13.76
CA ASP A 51 -4.11 11.07 12.88
C ASP A 51 -3.76 10.88 11.39
N TRP A 52 -2.77 10.04 11.08
CA TRP A 52 -2.39 9.74 9.71
C TRP A 52 -3.24 8.60 9.12
N ARG A 53 -3.71 8.80 7.90
CA ARG A 53 -4.25 7.70 7.09
C ARG A 53 -3.11 6.84 6.58
N ILE A 54 -3.20 5.53 6.81
CA ILE A 54 -2.15 4.58 6.39
C ILE A 54 -2.74 3.33 5.73
N GLY A 55 -2.34 3.13 4.48
CA GLY A 55 -2.59 1.89 3.73
C GLY A 55 -1.28 1.21 3.35
N GLY A 56 -1.24 -0.11 3.41
CA GLY A 56 -0.06 -0.86 3.00
C GLY A 56 -0.27 -2.36 3.01
N ARG A 57 0.60 -3.08 2.29
CA ARG A 57 0.63 -4.54 2.26
C ARG A 57 1.97 -5.04 2.76
N THR A 58 1.92 -6.05 3.62
CA THR A 58 3.10 -6.67 4.23
C THR A 58 3.41 -8.00 3.56
N GLY A 59 4.68 -8.39 3.57
CA GLY A 59 5.17 -9.67 3.10
C GLY A 59 6.30 -10.18 4.00
N ALA A 60 6.32 -11.49 4.22
CA ALA A 60 7.37 -12.20 4.95
C ALA A 60 7.73 -13.45 4.13
N GLY A 61 9.01 -13.84 4.14
CA GLY A 61 9.52 -15.01 3.42
C GLY A 61 10.31 -15.92 4.36
N GLY A 62 10.45 -17.18 3.93
CA GLY A 62 11.27 -18.22 4.58
C GLY A 62 12.10 -18.97 3.54
#